data_AF-A0A1A9B825-F1
#
_entry.id   AF-A0A1A9B825-F1
#
_cell.length_a   1.000
_cell.length_b   1.000
_cell.length_c   1.000
_cell.angle_alpha   90.00
_cell.angle_beta   90.00
_cell.angle_gamma   90.00
#
_symmetry.space_group_name_H-M   'P 1'
#
loop_
_entity.id
_entity.type
_entity.pdbx_description
1 polymer ?
#
loop_
_entity_poly.entity_id
_entity_poly.type
_entity_poly.pdbx_seq_one_letter_code
_entity_poly.pdbx_strand_id
1 'polypeptide(L)' 'MLSSMGHRDDRESDVRRLLDELCVKLGFCLPPEERRRLRESPPGGVDGFTDAIFEAEGMSGGEHPDLRRQVREVVERHIG' A
#
# COMPACT_ATOMS: atom_id res chain seq x y z
N MET A 1 19.92 11.46 -20.35
CA MET A 1 19.46 11.27 -18.96
C MET A 1 17.94 11.04 -18.94
N LEU A 2 17.42 9.94 -19.52
CA LEU A 2 15.96 9.68 -19.62
C LEU A 2 15.48 8.41 -18.89
N SER A 3 16.37 7.70 -18.19
CA SER A 3 16.04 6.40 -17.58
C SER A 3 15.36 6.47 -16.20
N SER A 4 15.12 7.65 -15.63
CA SER A 4 14.54 7.79 -14.28
C SER A 4 13.06 8.19 -14.23
N MET A 5 12.43 8.49 -15.37
CA MET A 5 11.05 9.02 -15.39
C MET A 5 9.99 7.91 -15.50
N GLY A 6 10.27 6.81 -16.21
CA GLY A 6 9.35 5.67 -16.31
C GLY A 6 9.17 4.94 -14.98
N HIS A 7 10.27 4.54 -14.33
CA HIS A 7 10.21 3.72 -13.11
C HIS A 7 9.47 4.37 -11.92
N ARG A 8 9.39 5.71 -11.88
CA ARG A 8 8.66 6.42 -10.82
C ARG A 8 7.15 6.44 -11.09
N ASP A 9 6.76 6.59 -12.35
CA ASP A 9 5.37 6.60 -12.80
C ASP A 9 4.73 5.20 -12.69
N ASP A 10 5.47 4.16 -13.07
CA ASP A 10 5.07 2.77 -12.90
C ASP A 10 4.81 2.46 -11.41
N ARG A 11 5.74 2.81 -10.52
CA ARG A 11 5.62 2.57 -9.08
C ARG A 11 4.47 3.35 -8.44
N GLU A 12 4.26 4.61 -8.83
CA GLU A 12 3.12 5.38 -8.35
C GLU A 12 1.78 4.75 -8.81
N SER A 13 1.74 4.26 -10.05
CA SER A 13 0.59 3.56 -10.61
C SER A 13 0.31 2.23 -9.92
N ASP A 14 1.33 1.44 -9.58
CA ASP A 14 1.20 0.21 -8.81
C ASP A 14 0.70 0.48 -7.40
N VAL A 15 1.26 1.50 -6.71
CA VAL A 15 0.74 1.91 -5.39
C VAL A 15 -0.71 2.37 -5.49
N ARG A 16 -1.08 3.13 -6.53
CA ARG A 16 -2.47 3.56 -6.72
C ARG A 16 -3.42 2.38 -6.89
N ARG A 17 -3.04 1.38 -7.69
CA ARG A 17 -3.84 0.15 -7.92
C ARG A 17 -3.94 -0.71 -6.66
N LEU A 18 -2.83 -0.86 -5.93
CA LEU A 18 -2.77 -1.53 -4.64
C LEU A 18 -3.77 -0.92 -3.66
N LEU A 19 -3.75 0.41 -3.50
CA LEU A 19 -4.64 1.11 -2.56
C LEU A 19 -6.12 1.01 -2.97
N ASP A 20 -6.40 1.00 -4.28
CA ASP A 20 -7.75 0.80 -4.80
C ASP A 20 -8.26 -0.62 -4.53
N GLU A 21 -7.42 -1.63 -4.80
CA GLU A 21 -7.75 -3.04 -4.56
C GLU A 21 -7.99 -3.32 -3.06
N LEU A 22 -7.18 -2.74 -2.17
CA LEU A 22 -7.36 -2.85 -0.72
C LEU A 22 -8.70 -2.23 -0.26
N CYS A 23 -9.06 -1.06 -0.77
CA CYS A 23 -10.33 -0.40 -0.45
C CYS A 23 -11.52 -1.23 -0.94
N VAL A 24 -11.49 -1.73 -2.19
CA VAL A 24 -12.60 -2.48 -2.78
C VAL A 24 -12.74 -3.90 -2.21
N LYS A 25 -11.63 -4.63 -2.00
CA LYS A 25 -11.68 -6.03 -1.58
C LYS A 25 -11.69 -6.21 -0.07
N LEU A 26 -10.92 -5.41 0.66
CA LEU A 26 -10.67 -5.60 2.09
C LEU A 26 -11.28 -4.48 2.96
N GLY A 27 -11.80 -3.41 2.35
CA GLY A 27 -12.42 -2.30 3.07
C GLY A 27 -11.43 -1.26 3.60
N PHE A 28 -10.14 -1.35 3.24
CA PHE A 28 -9.08 -0.41 3.67
C PHE A 28 -9.10 0.87 2.83
N CYS A 29 -10.16 1.64 2.97
CA CYS A 29 -10.34 2.90 2.24
C CYS A 29 -9.65 4.05 2.97
N LEU A 30 -8.32 4.07 2.87
CA LEU A 30 -7.47 5.03 3.56
C LEU A 30 -7.90 6.49 3.35
N PRO A 31 -7.72 7.36 4.36
CA PRO A 31 -7.91 8.80 4.21
C PRO A 31 -7.12 9.36 3.03
N PRO A 32 -7.62 10.39 2.32
CA PRO A 32 -6.96 10.93 1.14
C PRO A 32 -5.54 11.43 1.41
N GLU A 33 -5.26 11.92 2.62
CA GLU A 33 -3.92 12.36 3.03
C GLU A 33 -2.95 11.18 3.14
N GLU A 34 -3.35 10.07 3.76
CA GLU A 34 -2.52 8.86 3.86
C GLU A 34 -2.33 8.19 2.50
N ARG A 35 -3.37 8.17 1.65
CA ARG A 35 -3.24 7.70 0.25
C ARG A 35 -2.20 8.53 -0.52
N ARG A 36 -2.18 9.85 -0.32
CA ARG A 36 -1.19 10.73 -0.95
C ARG A 36 0.21 10.42 -0.41
N ARG A 37 0.36 10.33 0.91
CA ARG A 37 1.63 10.00 1.59
C ARG A 37 2.23 8.68 1.09
N LEU A 38 1.43 7.62 1.01
CA LEU A 38 1.90 6.30 0.57
C LEU A 38 2.27 6.27 -0.92
N ARG A 39 1.64 7.10 -1.76
CA ARG A 39 2.02 7.26 -3.17
C ARG A 39 3.30 8.06 -3.36
N GLU A 40 3.45 9.16 -2.62
CA GLU A 40 4.62 10.04 -2.71
C GLU A 40 5.87 9.43 -2.05
N SER A 41 5.68 8.70 -0.96
CA SER A 41 6.74 8.07 -0.18
C SER A 41 6.34 6.64 0.21
N PRO A 42 6.33 5.70 -0.76
CA PRO A 42 5.96 4.32 -0.50
C PRO A 42 6.99 3.68 0.45
N PRO A 43 6.52 3.06 1.55
CA PRO A 43 7.38 2.26 2.42
C PRO A 43 8.16 1.20 1.64
N GLY A 44 9.35 0.87 2.16
CA GLY A 44 10.17 -0.18 1.59
C GLY A 44 9.67 -1.57 1.98
N GLY A 45 9.46 -2.42 0.98
CA GLY A 45 9.13 -3.84 1.18
C GLY A 45 7.69 -4.11 1.58
N VAL A 46 7.28 -5.36 1.44
CA VAL A 46 5.89 -5.81 1.62
C VAL A 46 5.42 -5.63 3.06
N ASP A 47 6.22 -6.06 4.06
CA ASP A 47 5.84 -5.96 5.47
C ASP A 47 5.77 -4.49 5.93
N GLY A 48 6.73 -3.65 5.54
CA GLY A 48 6.72 -2.23 5.88
C GLY A 48 5.54 -1.47 5.26
N PHE A 49 5.13 -1.83 4.04
CA PHE A 49 3.94 -1.26 3.41
C PHE A 49 2.66 -1.76 4.08
N THR A 50 2.61 -3.05 4.45
CA THR A 50 1.48 -3.64 5.19
C THR A 50 1.27 -2.90 6.51
N ASP A 51 2.31 -2.73 7.32
CA ASP A 51 2.21 -1.99 8.59
C ASP A 51 1.73 -0.55 8.39
N ALA A 52 2.25 0.16 7.37
CA ALA A 52 1.81 1.53 7.07
C ALA A 52 0.33 1.64 6.67
N ILE A 53 -0.25 0.61 6.04
CA ILE A 53 -1.70 0.57 5.74
C ILE A 53 -2.51 0.45 7.03
N PHE A 54 -2.09 -0.41 7.96
CA PHE A 54 -2.77 -0.56 9.25
C PHE A 54 -2.68 0.74 10.07
N GLU A 55 -1.49 1.34 10.14
CA GLU A 55 -1.30 2.63 10.80
C GLU A 55 -2.17 3.74 10.17
N ALA A 56 -2.28 3.78 8.83
CA ALA A 56 -3.09 4.77 8.11
C ALA A 56 -4.60 4.64 8.37
N GLU A 57 -5.10 3.43 8.63
CA GLU A 57 -6.49 3.21 9.08
C GLU A 57 -6.68 3.48 10.58
N GLY A 58 -5.61 3.74 11.33
CA GLY A 58 -5.66 3.85 12.79
C GLY A 58 -5.86 2.49 13.49
N MET A 59 -5.49 1.38 12.83
CA MET A 59 -5.53 0.04 13.40
C MET A 59 -4.13 -0.43 13.83
N SER A 60 -4.04 -1.16 14.93
CA SER A 60 -2.82 -1.89 15.27
C SER A 60 -2.84 -3.25 14.58
N GLY A 61 -1.94 -3.48 13.62
CA GLY A 61 -1.91 -4.69 12.77
C GLY A 61 -1.78 -6.03 13.51
N GLY A 62 -1.48 -6.01 14.82
CA GLY A 62 -1.39 -7.20 15.67
C GLY A 62 -2.73 -7.80 16.10
N GLU A 63 -3.85 -7.07 15.98
CA GLU A 63 -5.16 -7.53 16.48
C GLU A 63 -5.89 -8.45 15.50
N HIS A 64 -5.48 -8.49 14.23
CA HIS A 64 -6.16 -9.25 13.16
C HIS A 64 -5.15 -9.99 12.25
N PRO A 65 -4.61 -11.16 12.67
CA PRO A 65 -3.57 -11.85 11.92
C PRO A 65 -4.02 -12.32 10.53
N ASP A 66 -5.27 -12.79 10.39
CA ASP A 66 -5.82 -13.19 9.09
C ASP A 66 -6.04 -12.00 8.14
N LEU A 67 -6.39 -10.84 8.68
CA LEU A 67 -6.55 -9.61 7.91
C LEU A 67 -5.17 -9.09 7.47
N ARG A 68 -4.18 -9.12 8.37
CA ARG A 68 -2.79 -8.75 8.07
C ARG A 68 -2.22 -9.63 6.96
N ARG A 69 -2.50 -10.95 6.98
CA ARG A 69 -2.10 -11.85 5.88
C ARG A 69 -2.73 -11.44 4.55
N GLN A 70 -4.04 -11.16 4.52
CA GLN A 70 -4.73 -10.76 3.28
C GLN A 70 -4.20 -9.44 2.73
N VAL A 71 -3.99 -8.44 3.58
CA VAL A 71 -3.39 -7.15 3.16
C VAL A 71 -2.00 -7.39 2.58
N ARG A 72 -1.16 -8.18 3.27
CA ARG A 72 0.18 -8.54 2.81
C ARG A 72 0.18 -9.21 1.43
N GLU A 73 -0.74 -10.14 1.19
CA GLU A 73 -0.88 -10.82 -0.11
C GLU A 73 -1.24 -9.84 -1.25
N VAL A 74 -2.10 -8.86 -0.98
CA VAL A 74 -2.41 -7.81 -1.97
C VAL A 74 -1.18 -6.94 -2.22
N VAL A 75 -0.46 -6.55 -1.17
CA VAL A 75 0.76 -5.74 -1.29
C VAL A 75 1.83 -6.46 -2.12
N GLU A 76 2.11 -7.73 -1.83
CA GLU A 76 3.11 -8.53 -2.53
C GLU A 76 2.82 -8.64 -4.04
N ARG A 77 1.54 -8.68 -4.44
CA ARG A 77 1.15 -8.78 -5.85
C ARG A 77 1.43 -7.54 -6.69
N HIS A 78 1.51 -6.36 -6.08
CA HIS A 78 1.70 -5.08 -6.79
C HIS A 78 3.11 -4.52 -6.63
N ILE A 79 3.75 -4.73 -5.49
CA ILE A 79 5.06 -4.11 -5.18
C ILE A 79 6.13 -5.11 -4.70
N GLY A 80 5.84 -6.43 -4.74
CA GLY A 80 6.76 -7.51 -4.40
C GLY A 80 7.70 -7.91 -5.53
#